data_AF-A0AAD6S5V6-F1
#
_entry.id   AF-A0AAD6S5V6-F1
#
_cell.length_a   1.000
_cell.length_b   1.000
_cell.length_c   1.000
_cell.angle_alpha   90.00
_cell.angle_beta   90.00
_cell.angle_gamma   90.00
#
_symmetry.space_group_name_H-M   'P 1'
#
loop_
_entity.id
_entity.type
_entity.pdbx_description
1 polymer ?
#
loop_
_entity_poly.entity_id
_entity_poly.type
_entity_poly.pdbx_seq_one_letter_code
_entity_poly.pdbx_strand_id
1 'polypeptide(L)'
;FAYAKRLAPPGVFAHVLRCFYFALALLHTGFPSGTPGVAQIGFEELSLRLYHTSLLHDLAFSNNTEVLAHPAHAMTFELQGAIMTYEHLHAAAPSLDPHQVGDIVQSIVLHTSAWASGSSSANQILLAISAAFDAGGVRTFLI
;
A
#
# COMPACT_ATOMS: atom_id res chain seq x y z
N PHE A 1 -9.65 -4.45 6.12
CA PHE A 1 -10.84 -3.55 6.11
C PHE A 1 -11.18 -2.94 7.47
N ALA A 2 -11.59 -3.74 8.48
CA ALA A 2 -12.08 -3.19 9.76
C ALA A 2 -11.04 -2.34 10.52
N TYR A 3 -9.78 -2.78 10.51
CA TYR A 3 -8.67 -2.06 11.13
C TYR A 3 -8.47 -0.66 10.52
N ALA A 4 -8.29 -0.59 9.19
CA ALA A 4 -8.19 0.67 8.46
C ALA A 4 -9.42 1.58 8.65
N LYS A 5 -10.63 1.03 8.59
CA LYS A 5 -11.87 1.80 8.78
C LYS A 5 -12.00 2.42 10.18
N ARG A 6 -11.46 1.74 11.20
CA ARG A 6 -11.47 2.20 12.59
C ARG A 6 -10.45 3.31 12.83
N LEU A 7 -9.27 3.21 12.20
CA LEU A 7 -8.15 4.11 12.45
C LEU A 7 -8.15 5.31 11.50
N ALA A 8 -8.41 5.13 10.22
CA ALA A 8 -8.29 6.21 9.24
C ALA A 8 -9.48 7.20 9.31
N PRO A 9 -9.23 8.52 9.17
CA PRO A 9 -10.30 9.49 8.94
C PRO A 9 -11.13 9.13 7.71
N PRO A 10 -12.42 9.53 7.62
CA PRO A 10 -13.30 9.13 6.51
C PRO A 10 -12.73 9.42 5.11
N GLY A 11 -12.08 10.58 4.93
CA GLY A 11 -11.45 10.95 3.66
C GLY A 11 -10.28 10.03 3.27
N VAL A 12 -9.42 9.70 4.24
CA VAL A 12 -8.30 8.79 4.05
C VAL A 12 -8.81 7.37 3.78
N PHE A 13 -9.81 6.91 4.53
CA PHE A 13 -10.40 5.60 4.27
C PHE A 13 -11.02 5.49 2.86
N ALA A 14 -11.64 6.57 2.38
CA ALA A 14 -12.16 6.62 1.02
C ALA A 14 -11.03 6.62 -0.02
N HIS A 15 -9.93 7.34 0.22
CA HIS A 15 -8.73 7.35 -0.62
C HIS A 15 -8.15 5.94 -0.76
N VAL A 16 -7.80 5.28 0.35
CA VAL A 16 -7.19 3.95 0.33
C VAL A 16 -8.07 2.90 -0.36
N LEU A 17 -9.39 3.03 -0.25
CA LEU A 17 -10.35 2.14 -0.91
C LEU A 17 -10.37 2.38 -2.44
N ARG A 18 -10.33 3.64 -2.90
CA ARG A 18 -10.22 3.94 -4.33
C ARG A 18 -8.90 3.46 -4.90
N CYS A 19 -7.79 3.64 -4.17
CA CYS A 19 -6.48 3.13 -4.57
C CYS A 19 -6.49 1.61 -4.77
N PHE A 20 -7.17 0.85 -3.91
CA PHE A 20 -7.36 -0.60 -4.11
C PHE A 20 -8.08 -0.91 -5.42
N TYR A 21 -9.19 -0.22 -5.72
CA TYR A 21 -9.94 -0.44 -6.95
C TYR A 21 -9.17 -0.02 -8.22
N PHE A 22 -8.42 1.07 -8.18
CA PHE A 22 -7.56 1.47 -9.28
C PHE A 22 -6.45 0.45 -9.53
N ALA A 23 -5.80 -0.04 -8.47
CA ALA A 23 -4.79 -1.08 -8.57
C ALA A 23 -5.35 -2.39 -9.14
N LEU A 24 -6.54 -2.80 -8.71
CA LEU A 24 -7.22 -3.97 -9.27
C LEU A 24 -7.55 -3.77 -10.75
N ALA A 25 -8.03 -2.59 -11.14
CA ALA A 25 -8.32 -2.30 -12.55
C ALA A 25 -7.05 -2.41 -13.43
N LEU A 26 -5.92 -1.91 -12.94
CA LEU A 26 -4.62 -2.05 -13.62
C LEU A 26 -4.16 -3.51 -13.67
N LEU A 27 -4.25 -4.25 -12.56
CA LEU A 27 -3.91 -5.67 -12.52
C LEU A 27 -4.74 -6.49 -13.52
N HIS A 28 -6.03 -6.18 -13.67
CA HIS A 28 -6.90 -6.82 -14.66
C HIS A 28 -6.51 -6.59 -16.12
N THR A 29 -5.71 -5.56 -16.44
CA THR A 29 -5.18 -5.35 -17.80
C THR A 29 -4.08 -6.35 -18.17
N GLY A 30 -3.61 -7.14 -17.20
CA GLY A 30 -2.52 -8.09 -17.37
C GLY A 30 -1.18 -7.57 -16.84
N PHE A 31 -1.08 -6.34 -16.33
CA PHE A 31 0.13 -5.89 -15.62
C PHE A 31 0.36 -6.72 -14.35
N PRO A 32 1.60 -7.18 -14.03
CA PRO A 32 2.89 -6.94 -14.70
C PRO A 32 3.32 -8.07 -15.67
N SER A 33 2.39 -8.87 -16.19
CA SER A 33 2.68 -10.05 -17.02
C SER A 33 3.64 -9.73 -18.16
N GLY A 34 4.69 -10.55 -18.29
CA GLY A 34 5.68 -10.40 -19.37
C GLY A 34 6.65 -9.23 -19.22
N THR A 35 6.66 -8.54 -18.07
CA THR A 35 7.62 -7.47 -17.79
C THR A 35 8.99 -8.06 -17.41
N PRO A 36 10.07 -7.82 -18.19
CA PRO A 36 11.39 -8.34 -17.87
C PRO A 36 11.90 -7.87 -16.50
N GLY A 37 12.47 -8.78 -15.72
CA GLY A 37 13.05 -8.48 -14.40
C GLY A 37 12.02 -8.27 -13.27
N VAL A 38 10.72 -8.39 -13.54
CA VAL A 38 9.66 -8.32 -12.53
C VAL A 38 9.20 -9.72 -12.17
N ALA A 39 9.10 -10.02 -10.88
CA ALA A 39 8.57 -11.30 -10.40
C ALA A 39 7.15 -11.53 -10.92
N GLN A 40 6.91 -12.69 -11.52
CA GLN A 40 5.61 -13.06 -12.09
C GLN A 40 4.79 -13.75 -11.00
N ILE A 41 3.99 -12.95 -10.30
CA ILE A 41 3.12 -13.40 -9.20
C ILE A 41 1.72 -13.66 -9.75
N GLY A 42 1.05 -14.70 -9.28
CA GLY A 42 -0.32 -15.01 -9.67
C GLY A 42 -1.30 -13.90 -9.30
N PHE A 43 -2.37 -13.75 -10.09
CA PHE A 43 -3.38 -12.70 -9.88
C PHE A 43 -3.96 -12.71 -8.46
N GLU A 44 -4.33 -13.89 -7.94
CA GLU A 44 -4.92 -14.03 -6.61
C GLU A 44 -3.94 -13.59 -5.51
N GLU A 45 -2.69 -14.02 -5.61
CA GLU A 45 -1.65 -13.67 -4.65
C GLU A 45 -1.33 -12.17 -4.68
N LEU A 46 -1.18 -11.57 -5.87
CA LEU A 46 -0.93 -10.14 -5.99
C LEU A 46 -2.15 -9.31 -5.55
N SER A 47 -3.37 -9.77 -5.82
CA SER A 47 -4.60 -9.13 -5.36
C SER A 47 -4.71 -9.10 -3.83
N LEU A 48 -4.29 -10.18 -3.16
CA LEU A 48 -4.24 -10.25 -1.71
C LEU A 48 -3.24 -9.25 -1.13
N ARG A 49 -2.04 -9.15 -1.73
CA ARG A 49 -1.03 -8.16 -1.32
C ARG A 49 -1.56 -6.74 -1.52
N LEU A 50 -2.14 -6.44 -2.68
CA LEU A 50 -2.76 -5.14 -2.98
C LEU A 50 -3.86 -4.79 -1.99
N TYR A 51 -4.70 -5.75 -1.60
CA TYR A 51 -5.74 -5.51 -0.61
C TYR A 51 -5.17 -4.97 0.71
N HIS A 52 -4.12 -5.61 1.22
CA HIS A 52 -3.48 -5.16 2.46
C HIS A 52 -2.71 -3.86 2.26
N THR A 53 -1.86 -3.79 1.25
CA THR A 53 -1.03 -2.63 0.94
C THR A 53 -1.88 -1.38 0.70
N SER A 54 -2.90 -1.44 -0.16
CA SER A 54 -3.77 -0.31 -0.44
C SER A 54 -4.54 0.12 0.81
N LEU A 55 -5.18 -0.78 1.55
CA LEU A 55 -5.98 -0.37 2.71
C LEU A 55 -5.17 0.16 3.89
N LEU A 56 -3.88 -0.15 3.96
CA LEU A 56 -3.06 0.13 5.14
C LEU A 56 -1.97 1.21 4.92
N HIS A 57 -1.70 1.64 3.68
CA HIS A 57 -0.57 2.53 3.39
C HIS A 57 -0.62 3.90 4.11
N ASP A 58 -1.82 4.44 4.30
CA ASP A 58 -2.03 5.76 4.92
C ASP A 58 -2.54 5.68 6.38
N LEU A 59 -2.35 4.54 7.07
CA LEU A 59 -2.84 4.38 8.45
C LEU A 59 -2.32 5.47 9.41
N ALA A 60 -1.05 5.86 9.24
CA ALA A 60 -0.42 6.88 10.05
C ALA A 60 -0.89 8.30 9.70
N PHE A 61 -1.63 8.48 8.60
CA PHE A 61 -2.32 9.72 8.27
C PHE A 61 -3.65 9.80 9.03
N SER A 62 -3.57 9.80 10.36
CA SER A 62 -4.74 9.71 11.23
C SER A 62 -4.57 10.52 12.51
N ASN A 63 -5.69 11.01 13.05
CA ASN A 63 -5.79 11.62 14.38
C ASN A 63 -6.31 10.64 15.45
N ASN A 64 -6.40 9.35 15.13
CA ASN A 64 -6.81 8.32 16.09
C ASN A 64 -5.80 8.21 17.23
N THR A 65 -6.28 8.11 18.47
CA THR A 65 -5.41 8.07 19.66
C THR A 65 -4.43 6.91 19.66
N GLU A 66 -4.79 5.76 19.08
CA GLU A 66 -3.89 4.60 18.94
C GLU A 66 -2.72 4.91 18.01
N VAL A 67 -2.98 5.65 16.92
CA VAL A 67 -1.96 6.08 15.96
C VAL A 67 -1.06 7.13 16.60
N LEU A 68 -1.63 8.12 17.29
CA LEU A 68 -0.87 9.20 17.93
C LEU A 68 -0.04 8.73 19.14
N ALA A 69 -0.48 7.71 19.85
CA ALA A 69 0.23 7.14 21.00
C ALA A 69 1.29 6.10 20.60
N HIS A 70 1.37 5.73 19.32
CA HIS A 70 2.27 4.69 18.85
C HIS A 70 3.75 5.12 19.03
N PRO A 71 4.67 4.25 19.50
CA PRO A 71 6.09 4.62 19.69
C PRO A 71 6.79 5.15 18.43
N ALA A 72 6.35 4.69 17.25
CA ALA A 72 6.87 5.16 15.96
C ALA A 72 6.26 6.49 15.47
N HIS A 73 5.42 7.17 16.26
CA HIS A 73 4.70 8.38 15.81
C HIS A 73 5.61 9.55 15.41
N ALA A 74 6.84 9.59 15.91
CA ALA A 74 7.83 10.60 15.53
C ALA A 74 8.50 10.35 14.17
N MET A 75 8.20 9.24 13.48
CA MET A 75 8.73 8.92 12.16
C MET A 75 7.87 9.54 11.05
N THR A 76 8.30 9.42 9.79
CA THR A 76 7.40 9.77 8.67
C THR A 76 6.19 8.85 8.66
N PHE A 77 5.06 9.32 8.12
CA PHE A 77 3.82 8.54 8.15
C PHE A 77 3.96 7.22 7.38
N GLU A 78 4.79 7.15 6.34
CA GLU A 78 5.08 5.91 5.62
C GLU A 78 5.77 4.88 6.52
N LEU A 79 6.77 5.30 7.29
CA LEU A 79 7.52 4.43 8.19
C LEU A 79 6.65 4.01 9.39
N GLN A 80 5.93 4.95 10.00
CA GLN A 80 4.99 4.63 11.08
C GLN A 80 3.91 3.66 10.58
N GLY A 81 3.29 3.96 9.43
CA GLY A 81 2.22 3.16 8.85
C GLY A 81 2.67 1.75 8.48
N ALA A 82 3.90 1.61 7.96
CA ALA A 82 4.51 0.32 7.67
C ALA A 82 4.74 -0.52 8.94
N ILE A 83 5.24 0.08 10.02
CA ILE A 83 5.44 -0.62 11.31
C ILE A 83 4.09 -1.09 11.88
N MET A 84 3.11 -0.19 11.95
CA MET A 84 1.76 -0.54 12.44
C MET A 84 1.09 -1.60 11.56
N THR A 85 1.36 -1.59 10.26
CA THR A 85 0.90 -2.62 9.33
C THR A 85 1.56 -3.96 9.63
N TYR A 86 2.88 -3.99 9.82
CA TYR A 86 3.60 -5.21 10.18
C TYR A 86 3.02 -5.86 11.44
N GLU A 87 2.85 -5.07 12.50
CA GLU A 87 2.28 -5.52 13.77
C GLU A 87 0.85 -6.06 13.60
N HIS A 88 0.02 -5.34 12.83
CA HIS A 88 -1.34 -5.77 12.53
C HIS A 88 -1.38 -7.09 11.77
N LEU A 89 -0.60 -7.23 10.69
CA LEU A 89 -0.59 -8.44 9.87
C LEU A 89 -0.06 -9.64 10.64
N HIS A 90 0.98 -9.43 11.47
CA HIS A 90 1.51 -10.48 12.32
C HIS A 90 0.47 -11.02 13.31
N ALA A 91 -0.36 -10.14 13.87
CA ALA A 91 -1.41 -10.54 14.81
C ALA A 91 -2.69 -11.08 14.14
N ALA A 92 -3.09 -10.53 12.98
CA ALA A 92 -4.42 -10.71 12.41
C ALA A 92 -4.47 -11.44 11.06
N ALA A 93 -3.32 -11.69 10.43
CA ALA A 93 -3.23 -12.36 9.13
C ALA A 93 -2.17 -13.48 9.12
N PRO A 94 -2.28 -14.49 10.00
CA PRO A 94 -1.28 -15.56 10.14
C PRO A 94 -1.17 -16.46 8.89
N SER A 95 -2.10 -16.36 7.93
CA SER A 95 -2.04 -17.05 6.64
C SER A 95 -1.06 -16.41 5.66
N LEU A 96 -0.61 -15.17 5.91
CA LEU A 96 0.40 -14.53 5.08
C LEU A 96 1.79 -15.06 5.43
N ASP A 97 2.55 -15.44 4.41
CA ASP A 97 3.94 -15.82 4.60
C ASP A 97 4.84 -14.59 4.81
N PRO A 98 6.08 -14.77 5.32
CA PRO A 98 7.00 -13.66 5.57
C PRO A 98 7.37 -12.83 4.33
N HIS A 99 7.40 -13.43 3.13
CA HIS A 99 7.69 -12.72 1.88
C HIS A 99 6.53 -11.82 1.47
N GLN A 100 5.29 -12.27 1.66
CA GLN A 100 4.09 -11.47 1.43
C GLN A 100 4.02 -10.28 2.39
N VAL A 101 4.26 -10.52 3.69
CA VAL A 101 4.31 -9.44 4.69
C VAL A 101 5.42 -8.45 4.38
N GLY A 102 6.61 -8.93 4.03
CA GLY A 102 7.74 -8.09 3.65
C GLY A 102 7.43 -7.20 2.45
N ASP A 103 6.84 -7.76 1.40
CA ASP A 103 6.43 -7.00 0.21
C ASP A 103 5.35 -5.95 0.54
N ILE A 104 4.36 -6.27 1.37
CA ILE A 104 3.33 -5.32 1.80
C ILE A 104 3.93 -4.15 2.56
N VAL A 105 4.76 -4.43 3.57
CA VAL A 105 5.38 -3.42 4.43
C VAL A 105 6.34 -2.55 3.62
N GLN A 106 7.20 -3.16 2.80
CA GLN A 106 8.12 -2.42 1.94
C GLN A 106 7.35 -1.55 0.93
N SER A 107 6.25 -2.05 0.36
CA SER A 107 5.44 -1.27 -0.57
C SER A 107 4.89 0.00 0.08
N ILE A 108 4.46 -0.08 1.34
CA ILE A 108 3.98 1.08 2.11
C ILE A 108 5.12 2.07 2.37
N VAL A 109 6.29 1.61 2.78
CA VAL A 109 7.44 2.51 3.03
C VAL A 109 7.79 3.33 1.79
N LEU A 110 7.73 2.72 0.60
CA LEU A 110 8.25 3.32 -0.62
C LEU A 110 7.18 4.02 -1.48
N HIS A 111 5.90 4.05 -1.07
CA HIS A 111 4.82 4.43 -1.98
C HIS A 111 4.81 5.91 -2.39
N THR A 112 5.33 6.80 -1.55
CA THR A 112 5.53 8.24 -1.86
C THR A 112 6.91 8.55 -2.45
N SER A 113 7.80 7.55 -2.47
CA SER A 113 9.20 7.77 -2.86
C SER A 113 9.31 7.83 -4.38
N ALA A 114 9.95 8.90 -4.88
CA ALA A 114 10.34 9.02 -6.28
C ALA A 114 11.76 8.48 -6.47
N TRP A 115 11.95 7.60 -7.46
CA TRP A 115 13.24 6.97 -7.75
C TRP A 115 13.62 7.27 -9.20
N ALA A 116 14.84 7.78 -9.42
CA ALA A 116 15.37 7.98 -10.77
C ALA A 116 15.85 6.66 -11.42
N SER A 117 16.16 5.66 -10.59
CA SER A 117 16.59 4.32 -11.01
C SER A 117 16.36 3.30 -9.88
N GLY A 118 16.35 2.02 -10.23
CA GLY A 118 16.14 0.91 -9.30
C GLY A 118 15.04 -0.04 -9.76
N SER A 119 14.71 -0.99 -8.90
CA SER A 119 13.63 -1.96 -9.11
C SER A 119 12.74 -2.00 -7.88
N SER A 120 11.45 -2.21 -8.11
CA SER A 120 10.44 -2.34 -7.05
C SER A 120 9.54 -3.54 -7.35
N SER A 121 8.70 -3.92 -6.39
CA SER A 121 7.71 -4.97 -6.62
C SER A 121 6.53 -4.45 -7.44
N ALA A 122 5.83 -5.36 -8.10
CA ALA A 122 4.59 -5.02 -8.81
C ALA A 122 3.54 -4.45 -7.86
N ASN A 123 3.49 -4.96 -6.63
CA ASN A 123 2.60 -4.49 -5.57
C ASN A 123 2.87 -3.01 -5.23
N GLN A 124 4.15 -2.64 -5.05
CA GLN A 124 4.53 -1.26 -4.76
C GLN A 124 4.23 -0.32 -5.92
N ILE A 125 4.52 -0.72 -7.17
CA ILE A 125 4.26 0.12 -8.35
C ILE A 125 2.77 0.38 -8.52
N LEU A 126 1.94 -0.66 -8.37
CA LEU A 126 0.49 -0.54 -8.43
C LEU A 126 -0.06 0.37 -7.32
N LEU A 127 0.47 0.25 -6.10
CA LEU A 127 0.13 1.17 -5.01
C LEU A 127 0.49 2.61 -5.35
N ALA A 128 1.75 2.86 -5.72
CA ALA A 128 2.28 4.20 -5.97
C ALA A 128 1.52 4.91 -7.10
N ILE A 129 1.27 4.23 -8.22
CA ILE A 129 0.48 4.78 -9.34
C ILE A 129 -0.95 5.10 -8.88
N SER A 130 -1.58 4.18 -8.14
CA SER A 130 -2.97 4.36 -7.70
C SER A 130 -3.11 5.52 -6.69
N ALA A 131 -2.19 5.63 -5.74
CA ALA A 131 -2.15 6.71 -4.75
C ALA A 131 -1.88 8.06 -5.42
N ALA A 132 -0.89 8.13 -6.32
CA ALA A 132 -0.57 9.34 -7.07
C ALA A 132 -1.72 9.80 -7.98
N PHE A 133 -2.44 8.85 -8.59
CA PHE A 133 -3.62 9.14 -9.39
C PHE A 133 -4.78 9.66 -8.56
N ASP A 134 -5.07 9.06 -7.42
CA ASP A 134 -6.16 9.52 -6.58
C ASP A 134 -5.88 10.90 -5.95
N ALA A 135 -4.63 11.15 -5.55
CA ALA A 135 -4.24 12.40 -4.90
C ALA A 135 -4.12 13.59 -5.86
N GLY A 136 -3.55 13.40 -7.06
CA GLY A 136 -3.28 14.51 -8.00
C GLY A 136 -4.03 14.43 -9.34
N GLY A 137 -4.79 13.36 -9.57
CA GLY A 137 -5.55 13.15 -10.81
C GLY A 137 -4.66 12.92 -12.03
N VAL A 138 -5.25 13.09 -13.22
CA VAL A 138 -4.57 12.89 -14.52
C VAL A 138 -3.34 13.81 -14.68
N ARG A 139 -3.35 15.00 -14.06
CA ARG A 139 -2.26 15.98 -14.16
C ARG A 139 -0.96 15.50 -13.52
N THR A 140 -1.00 14.53 -12.61
CA THR A 140 0.19 13.93 -12.01
C THR A 140 1.06 13.19 -13.03
N PHE A 141 0.48 12.73 -14.14
CA PHE A 141 1.15 11.88 -15.14
C PHE A 141 1.36 12.55 -16.50
N LEU A 142 0.87 13.78 -16.68
CA LEU A 142 1.06 14.57 -17.90
C LEU A 142 2.15 15.61 -17.63
N ILE A 143 3.39 15.25 -17.97
CA ILE A 143 4.53 16.19 -18.08
C ILE A 143 4.75 16.48 -19.56
#